data_AF-A0A9D8ECD4-F1
#
_entry.id   AF-A0A9D8ECD4-F1
#
_cell.length_a   1.000
_cell.length_b   1.000
_cell.length_c   1.000
_cell.angle_alpha   90.00
_cell.angle_beta   90.00
_cell.angle_gamma   90.00
#
_symmetry.space_group_name_H-M   'P 1'
#
loop_
_entity.id
_entity.type
_entity.pdbx_description
1 polymer ?
#
loop_
_entity_poly.entity_id
_entity_poly.type
_entity_poly.pdbx_seq_one_letter_code
_entity_poly.pdbx_strand_id
1 'polypeptide(L)'
;MPDATPGAARTTAFAGLALAAALALTVGTAPAAQASGYTYGQMVDYPLVFPVVGRVTYSDTFYASRYNGDHHAQDLMGPKMLPVVAAASGRIEYVNWSSNPNDLRPDKCCSLTLRHDDGWRTYYIHLNNDTPGTDDGKGWGIAPGIRPGVHVQAGELIGWV
;
A
#
# COMPACT_ATOMS: atom_id res chain seq x y z
N MET A 1 -27.80 -46.07 -66.65
CA MET A 1 -28.05 -44.62 -66.59
C MET A 1 -28.81 -44.34 -65.30
N PRO A 2 -28.24 -43.65 -64.30
CA PRO A 2 -29.05 -43.05 -63.24
C PRO A 2 -29.34 -41.59 -63.59
N ASP A 3 -30.58 -41.16 -63.36
CA ASP A 3 -30.98 -39.75 -63.43
C ASP A 3 -31.66 -39.34 -62.12
N ALA A 4 -31.28 -38.14 -61.67
CA ALA A 4 -32.01 -37.15 -60.89
C ALA A 4 -32.40 -37.39 -59.40
N THR A 5 -31.72 -36.61 -58.54
CA THR A 5 -32.13 -35.99 -57.25
C THR A 5 -33.32 -35.00 -57.45
N PRO A 6 -34.00 -34.37 -56.42
CA PRO A 6 -33.57 -33.89 -55.08
C PRO A 6 -34.68 -34.06 -53.98
N GLY A 7 -34.71 -33.55 -52.74
CA GLY A 7 -33.89 -32.66 -51.90
C GLY A 7 -34.65 -32.33 -50.59
N ALA A 8 -33.93 -31.72 -49.64
CA ALA A 8 -34.36 -30.97 -48.44
C ALA A 8 -35.00 -31.73 -47.24
N ALA A 9 -34.27 -31.92 -46.12
CA ALA A 9 -34.08 -30.99 -44.97
C ALA A 9 -35.21 -31.14 -43.92
N ARG A 10 -35.00 -31.25 -42.61
CA ARG A 10 -34.09 -30.49 -41.73
C ARG A 10 -33.73 -31.26 -40.44
N THR A 11 -32.51 -31.01 -40.01
CA THR A 11 -31.86 -31.27 -38.73
C THR A 11 -32.40 -30.41 -37.58
N THR A 12 -32.41 -30.95 -36.36
CA THR A 12 -31.91 -30.24 -35.15
C THR A 12 -31.51 -31.27 -34.09
N ALA A 13 -30.21 -31.56 -33.99
CA ALA A 13 -29.62 -32.18 -32.79
C ALA A 13 -28.74 -31.13 -32.14
N PHE A 14 -29.08 -30.74 -30.91
CA PHE A 14 -28.28 -29.87 -30.07
C PHE A 14 -27.05 -30.66 -29.60
N ALA A 15 -25.89 -30.44 -30.22
CA ALA A 15 -24.61 -30.86 -29.67
C ALA A 15 -24.05 -29.68 -28.85
N GLY A 16 -24.27 -29.71 -27.54
CA GLY A 16 -23.63 -28.79 -26.61
C GLY A 16 -22.14 -29.11 -26.50
N LEU A 17 -21.30 -28.23 -27.03
CA LEU A 17 -19.85 -28.28 -26.85
C LEU A 17 -19.52 -27.75 -25.44
N ALA A 18 -19.18 -28.64 -24.51
CA ALA A 18 -18.68 -28.24 -23.19
C ALA A 18 -17.24 -27.75 -23.33
N LEU A 19 -17.03 -26.43 -23.26
CA LEU A 19 -15.71 -25.81 -23.25
C LEU A 19 -15.22 -25.74 -21.79
N ALA A 20 -14.39 -26.71 -21.38
CA ALA A 20 -13.69 -26.65 -20.10
C ALA A 20 -12.47 -25.72 -20.24
N ALA A 21 -12.58 -24.49 -19.75
CA ALA A 21 -11.45 -23.57 -19.63
C ALA A 21 -10.60 -23.96 -18.41
N ALA A 22 -9.39 -24.47 -18.64
CA ALA A 22 -8.42 -24.73 -17.58
C ALA A 22 -7.79 -23.40 -17.12
N LEU A 23 -8.15 -22.96 -15.92
CA LEU A 23 -7.54 -21.79 -15.28
C LEU A 23 -6.25 -22.24 -14.58
N ALA A 24 -5.11 -22.05 -15.24
CA ALA A 24 -3.80 -22.29 -14.62
C ALA A 24 -3.52 -21.21 -13.58
N LEU A 25 -3.67 -21.53 -12.29
CA LEU A 25 -3.23 -20.67 -11.20
C LEU A 25 -1.69 -20.68 -11.15
N THR A 26 -1.07 -19.65 -11.71
CA THR A 26 0.34 -19.35 -11.44
C THR A 26 0.44 -18.78 -10.03
N VAL A 27 0.77 -19.62 -9.05
CA VAL A 27 1.18 -19.16 -7.72
C VAL A 27 2.55 -18.51 -7.89
N GLY A 28 2.56 -17.18 -8.01
CA GLY A 28 3.81 -16.41 -8.00
C GLY A 28 4.48 -16.60 -6.65
N THR A 29 5.63 -17.28 -6.62
CA THR A 29 6.48 -17.33 -5.44
C THR A 29 6.97 -15.91 -5.16
N ALA A 30 6.49 -15.31 -4.07
CA ALA A 30 7.05 -14.05 -3.61
C ALA A 30 8.55 -14.25 -3.34
N PRO A 31 9.45 -13.43 -3.90
CA PRO A 31 10.86 -13.52 -3.57
C PRO A 31 11.02 -13.38 -2.06
N ALA A 32 11.80 -14.29 -1.45
CA ALA A 32 12.18 -14.16 -0.06
C ALA A 32 12.88 -12.82 0.13
N ALA A 33 12.46 -12.04 1.13
CA ALA A 33 13.12 -10.79 1.49
C ALA A 33 14.61 -11.08 1.71
N GLN A 34 15.48 -10.53 0.86
CA GLN A 34 16.92 -10.64 1.06
C GLN A 34 17.25 -9.91 2.36
N ALA A 35 18.03 -10.55 3.24
CA ALA A 35 18.56 -9.88 4.41
C ALA A 35 19.38 -8.68 3.94
N SER A 36 19.13 -7.50 4.52
CA SER A 36 19.90 -6.30 4.20
C SER A 36 21.38 -6.57 4.51
N GLY A 37 22.26 -6.37 3.54
CA GLY A 37 23.71 -6.41 3.73
C GLY A 37 24.27 -5.25 4.58
N TYR A 38 23.40 -4.56 5.31
CA TYR A 38 23.69 -3.34 6.06
C TYR A 38 23.59 -3.60 7.57
N THR A 39 24.42 -2.90 8.34
CA THR A 39 24.36 -2.94 9.81
C THR A 39 23.41 -1.87 10.36
N TYR A 40 22.90 -2.07 11.57
CA TYR A 40 22.06 -1.06 12.24
C TYR A 40 22.82 0.26 12.40
N GLY A 41 22.20 1.38 12.01
CA GLY A 41 22.79 2.72 12.06
C GLY A 41 23.76 3.03 10.91
N GLN A 42 24.01 2.10 9.98
CA GLN A 42 24.79 2.38 8.78
C GLN A 42 24.05 3.40 7.91
N MET A 43 24.71 4.52 7.61
CA MET A 43 24.22 5.47 6.63
C MET A 43 24.36 4.87 5.22
N VAL A 44 23.26 4.85 4.48
CA VAL A 44 23.20 4.28 3.13
C VAL A 44 22.41 5.21 2.21
N ASP A 45 22.75 5.20 0.93
CA ASP A 45 21.91 5.81 -0.10
C ASP A 45 20.77 4.86 -0.42
N TYR A 46 19.54 5.31 -0.16
CA TYR A 46 18.33 4.56 -0.44
C TYR A 46 17.32 5.47 -1.15
N PRO A 47 16.92 5.17 -2.41
CA PRO A 47 16.04 6.04 -3.16
C PRO A 47 14.62 6.02 -2.56
N LEU A 48 14.11 7.21 -2.24
CA LEU A 48 12.78 7.43 -1.70
C LEU A 48 12.08 8.56 -2.44
N VAL A 49 10.78 8.40 -2.68
CA VAL A 49 9.89 9.51 -3.02
C VAL A 49 9.74 10.38 -1.77
N PHE A 50 9.84 11.70 -1.94
CA PHE A 50 9.60 12.63 -0.84
C PHE A 50 8.13 12.47 -0.38
N PRO A 51 7.87 12.15 0.90
CA PRO A 51 6.59 11.55 1.29
C PRO A 51 5.45 12.56 1.46
N VAL A 52 5.69 13.87 1.33
CA VAL A 52 4.65 14.90 1.47
C VAL A 52 4.55 15.72 0.19
N VAL A 53 3.35 15.79 -0.39
CA VAL A 53 3.06 16.61 -1.55
C VAL A 53 2.68 18.02 -1.08
N GLY A 54 3.66 18.91 -1.03
CA GLY A 54 3.44 20.29 -0.62
C GLY A 54 4.69 20.90 0.00
N ARG A 55 4.55 22.13 0.50
CA ARG A 55 5.64 22.80 1.21
C ARG A 55 5.67 22.33 2.66
N VAL A 56 6.80 21.78 3.06
CA VAL A 56 7.12 21.48 4.46
C VAL A 56 8.43 22.16 4.85
N THR A 57 8.64 22.29 6.15
CA THR A 57 9.92 22.71 6.75
C THR A 57 10.43 21.61 7.66
N TYR A 58 11.74 21.38 7.64
CA TYR A 58 12.40 20.42 8.51
C TYR A 58 13.86 20.83 8.72
N SER A 59 14.45 20.30 9.79
CA SER A 59 15.89 20.32 10.06
C SER A 59 16.32 18.90 10.35
N ASP A 60 17.59 18.55 10.14
CA ASP A 60 18.06 17.20 10.50
C ASP A 60 17.87 16.96 12.01
N THR A 61 16.94 16.07 12.32
CA THR A 61 16.62 15.65 13.68
C THR A 61 16.77 14.15 13.83
N PHE A 62 17.41 13.45 12.88
CA PHE A 62 17.34 12.00 12.81
C PHE A 62 17.86 11.31 14.06
N TYR A 63 18.86 11.89 14.75
CA TYR A 63 19.39 11.39 16.03
C TYR A 63 19.29 12.44 17.15
N ALA A 64 18.30 13.35 17.06
CA ALA A 64 18.09 14.33 18.11
C ALA A 64 17.68 13.63 19.43
N SER A 65 18.22 14.09 20.56
CA SER A 65 17.85 13.55 21.87
C SER A 65 16.38 13.83 22.20
N ARG A 66 15.67 12.81 22.70
CA ARG A 66 14.30 12.85 23.23
C ARG A 66 14.29 12.26 24.65
N TYR A 67 13.20 12.48 25.40
CA TYR A 67 13.10 12.02 26.79
C TYR A 67 13.19 10.49 26.94
N ASN A 68 12.91 9.74 25.88
CA ASN A 68 12.87 8.28 25.84
C ASN A 68 13.99 7.67 24.98
N GLY A 69 15.01 8.44 24.62
CA GLY A 69 16.15 7.99 23.80
C GLY A 69 16.37 8.88 22.59
N ASP A 70 17.05 8.34 21.59
CA ASP A 70 17.29 9.07 20.34
C ASP A 70 16.03 9.06 19.48
N HIS A 71 15.77 10.18 18.83
CA HIS A 71 14.89 10.19 17.66
C HIS A 71 15.47 9.24 16.62
N HIS A 72 14.64 8.56 15.83
CA HIS A 72 15.05 7.71 14.70
C HIS A 72 14.14 8.00 13.50
N ALA A 73 13.87 9.28 13.26
CA ALA A 73 12.94 9.74 12.25
C ALA A 73 13.22 11.20 11.85
N GLN A 74 12.54 11.66 10.80
CA GLN A 74 12.57 13.06 10.38
C GLN A 74 11.17 13.66 10.54
N ASP A 75 11.08 14.76 11.28
CA ASP A 75 9.83 15.51 11.45
C ASP A 75 9.67 16.47 10.27
N LEU A 76 8.54 16.36 9.55
CA LEU A 76 8.20 17.21 8.40
C LEU A 76 7.03 18.12 8.77
N MET A 77 7.32 19.38 9.08
CA MET A 77 6.30 20.33 9.54
C MET A 77 5.57 20.95 8.34
N GLY A 78 4.26 20.80 8.27
CA GLY A 78 3.40 21.37 7.24
C GLY A 78 2.01 21.72 7.77
N PRO A 79 1.20 22.48 7.00
CA PRO A 79 -0.22 22.66 7.34
C PRO A 79 -0.97 21.33 7.30
N LYS A 80 -2.04 21.23 8.09
CA LYS A 80 -2.96 20.08 8.06
C LYS A 80 -3.48 19.83 6.65
N MET A 81 -3.79 18.57 6.37
CA MET A 81 -4.34 18.09 5.11
C MET A 81 -3.39 18.14 3.89
N LEU A 82 -2.07 18.29 4.10
CA LEU A 82 -1.13 18.01 3.01
C LEU A 82 -1.15 16.51 2.66
N PRO A 83 -1.25 16.14 1.37
CA PRO A 83 -1.20 14.73 0.98
C PRO A 83 0.11 14.06 1.37
N VAL A 84 0.01 12.88 1.96
CA VAL A 84 1.13 11.98 2.25
C VAL A 84 1.09 10.82 1.27
N VAL A 85 2.23 10.56 0.63
CA VAL A 85 2.41 9.51 -0.37
C VAL A 85 3.38 8.44 0.10
N ALA A 86 3.22 7.23 -0.42
CA ALA A 86 4.14 6.13 -0.18
C ALA A 86 5.54 6.49 -0.71
N ALA A 87 6.54 6.48 0.16
CA ALA A 87 7.93 6.80 -0.19
C ALA A 87 8.58 5.74 -1.10
N ALA A 88 8.06 4.51 -1.11
CA ALA A 88 8.49 3.42 -2.00
C ALA A 88 7.30 2.48 -2.27
N SER A 89 7.41 1.63 -3.30
CA SER A 89 6.42 0.58 -3.54
C SER A 89 6.52 -0.52 -2.49
N GLY A 90 5.38 -1.04 -2.04
CA GLY A 90 5.35 -2.02 -0.97
C GLY A 90 3.96 -2.38 -0.49
N ARG A 91 3.91 -3.13 0.60
CA ARG A 91 2.67 -3.57 1.26
C ARG A 91 2.51 -2.91 2.62
N ILE A 92 1.32 -2.36 2.87
CA ILE A 92 0.94 -1.85 4.18
C ILE A 92 1.02 -3.01 5.18
N GLU A 93 1.96 -2.91 6.11
CA GLU A 93 2.23 -3.92 7.14
C GLU A 93 1.35 -3.67 8.37
N TYR A 94 1.23 -2.41 8.77
CA TYR A 94 0.41 -1.99 9.90
C TYR A 94 -0.40 -0.74 9.59
N VAL A 95 -1.62 -0.70 10.11
CA VAL A 95 -2.42 0.51 10.29
C VAL A 95 -2.70 0.65 11.78
N ASN A 96 -2.33 1.78 12.37
CA ASN A 96 -2.50 2.05 13.80
C ASN A 96 -2.00 0.89 14.68
N TRP A 97 -0.83 0.37 14.31
CA TRP A 97 -0.16 -0.77 14.98
C TRP A 97 -0.91 -2.11 14.90
N SER A 98 -1.92 -2.22 14.03
CA SER A 98 -2.62 -3.47 13.73
C SER A 98 -2.23 -4.01 12.36
N SER A 99 -1.90 -5.30 12.29
CA SER A 99 -1.73 -6.05 11.04
C SER A 99 -3.00 -6.77 10.61
N ASN A 100 -4.09 -6.69 11.39
CA ASN A 100 -5.38 -7.30 11.05
C ASN A 100 -6.20 -6.34 10.18
N PRO A 101 -6.50 -6.67 8.91
CA PRO A 101 -7.28 -5.80 8.04
C PRO A 101 -8.74 -5.62 8.47
N ASN A 102 -9.24 -6.43 9.40
CA ASN A 102 -10.59 -6.33 9.96
C ASN A 102 -10.63 -5.61 11.32
N ASP A 103 -9.48 -5.20 11.87
CA ASP A 103 -9.37 -4.44 13.11
C ASP A 103 -8.29 -3.36 12.94
N LEU A 104 -8.69 -2.17 12.50
CA LEU A 104 -7.77 -1.06 12.21
C LEU A 104 -7.46 -0.19 13.45
N ARG A 105 -7.91 -0.59 14.65
CA ARG A 105 -7.64 0.11 15.93
C ARG A 105 -7.78 1.63 15.87
N PRO A 106 -9.00 2.16 15.60
CA PRO A 106 -9.17 3.59 15.42
C PRO A 106 -8.87 4.44 16.66
N ASP A 107 -8.88 3.85 17.86
CA ASP A 107 -8.44 4.50 19.10
C ASP A 107 -6.93 4.78 19.17
N LYS A 108 -6.13 4.22 18.25
CA LYS A 108 -4.67 4.38 18.16
C LYS A 108 -4.24 5.31 17.02
N CYS A 109 -5.18 5.99 16.37
CA CYS A 109 -4.94 6.78 15.17
C CYS A 109 -3.92 7.92 15.36
N CYS A 110 -3.14 8.33 14.36
CA CYS A 110 -3.10 7.78 12.98
C CYS A 110 -1.67 7.46 12.56
N SER A 111 -1.40 6.20 12.24
CA SER A 111 -0.09 5.73 11.78
C SER A 111 -0.17 4.61 10.76
N LEU A 112 0.85 4.54 9.90
CA LEU A 112 1.05 3.49 8.91
C LEU A 112 2.48 2.97 8.97
N THR A 113 2.64 1.67 8.74
CA THR A 113 3.94 1.07 8.40
C THR A 113 3.83 0.44 7.03
N LEU A 114 4.75 0.80 6.13
CA LEU A 114 4.86 0.25 4.80
C LEU A 114 6.10 -0.64 4.73
N ARG A 115 5.90 -1.93 4.47
CA ARG A 115 6.97 -2.85 4.12
C ARG A 115 7.25 -2.72 2.63
N HIS A 116 8.43 -2.23 2.27
CA HIS A 116 8.83 -2.06 0.89
C HIS A 116 9.05 -3.43 0.24
N ASP A 117 8.94 -3.49 -1.09
CA ASP A 117 9.11 -4.75 -1.84
C ASP A 117 10.54 -5.32 -1.73
N ASP A 118 11.52 -4.49 -1.38
CA ASP A 118 12.92 -4.85 -1.15
C ASP A 118 13.27 -5.13 0.33
N GLY A 119 12.27 -5.13 1.21
CA GLY A 119 12.43 -5.48 2.62
C GLY A 119 12.63 -4.30 3.58
N TRP A 120 12.90 -3.10 3.07
CA TRP A 120 12.95 -1.88 3.89
C TRP A 120 11.57 -1.53 4.47
N ARG A 121 11.56 -0.61 5.45
CA ARG A 121 10.31 -0.13 6.04
C ARG A 121 10.31 1.38 6.17
N THR A 122 9.15 1.98 5.88
CA THR A 122 8.85 3.36 6.25
C THR A 122 7.71 3.41 7.25
N TYR A 123 7.81 4.37 8.16
CA TYR A 123 6.82 4.64 9.20
C TYR A 123 6.28 6.04 8.97
N TYR A 124 4.96 6.15 8.91
CA TYR A 124 4.24 7.41 8.80
C TYR A 124 3.48 7.58 10.11
N ILE A 125 3.88 8.56 10.91
CA ILE A 125 3.38 8.77 12.27
C ILE A 125 2.84 10.20 12.33
N HIS A 126 1.78 10.40 13.12
CA HIS A 126 1.07 11.68 13.24
C HIS A 126 0.41 12.11 11.94
N LEU A 127 -0.24 11.17 11.25
CA LEU A 127 -1.20 11.52 10.20
C LEU A 127 -2.43 12.21 10.81
N ASN A 128 -3.14 12.98 10.00
CA ASN A 128 -4.25 13.82 10.43
C ASN A 128 -5.33 13.03 11.18
N ASN A 129 -5.56 13.36 12.44
CA ASN A 129 -6.64 12.76 13.23
C ASN A 129 -7.84 13.71 13.38
N ASP A 130 -7.99 14.73 12.54
CA ASP A 130 -9.06 15.72 12.64
C ASP A 130 -10.06 15.65 11.49
N THR A 131 -11.29 16.07 11.74
CA THR A 131 -12.20 16.40 10.64
C THR A 131 -11.58 17.53 9.79
N PRO A 132 -11.68 17.51 8.44
CA PRO A 132 -11.09 18.56 7.62
C PRO A 132 -11.58 19.96 8.03
N GLY A 133 -10.64 20.84 8.37
CA GLY A 133 -10.91 22.20 8.84
C GLY A 133 -11.11 22.35 10.35
N THR A 134 -10.86 21.29 11.14
CA THR A 134 -11.01 21.32 12.60
C THR A 134 -9.72 20.93 13.35
N ASP A 135 -9.84 20.83 14.67
CA ASP A 135 -8.82 20.35 15.62
C ASP A 135 -9.54 19.54 16.71
N ASP A 136 -10.24 18.49 16.28
CA ASP A 136 -11.24 17.78 17.08
C ASP A 136 -10.86 16.33 17.43
N GLY A 137 -9.78 15.79 16.86
CA GLY A 137 -9.31 14.44 17.09
C GLY A 137 -10.28 13.34 16.62
N LYS A 138 -11.23 13.65 15.72
CA LYS A 138 -12.27 12.72 15.24
C LYS A 138 -12.08 12.25 13.79
N GLY A 139 -11.03 12.70 13.13
CA GLY A 139 -10.66 12.30 11.78
C GLY A 139 -9.89 10.98 11.71
N TRP A 140 -9.73 10.50 10.48
CA TRP A 140 -9.06 9.23 10.18
C TRP A 140 -7.71 9.39 9.47
N GLY A 141 -7.53 10.44 8.66
CA GLY A 141 -6.23 10.81 8.04
C GLY A 141 -5.56 9.82 7.11
N ILE A 142 -6.07 8.59 7.03
CA ILE A 142 -5.56 7.51 6.19
C ILE A 142 -6.45 7.42 4.95
N ALA A 143 -5.83 7.30 3.78
CA ALA A 143 -6.54 7.31 2.52
C ALA A 143 -7.51 6.11 2.41
N PRO A 144 -8.68 6.28 1.74
CA PRO A 144 -9.63 5.19 1.54
C PRO A 144 -8.99 3.97 0.90
N GLY A 145 -9.30 2.79 1.42
CA GLY A 145 -8.77 1.52 0.90
C GLY A 145 -7.41 1.13 1.47
N ILE A 146 -6.69 2.02 2.15
CA ILE A 146 -5.43 1.68 2.82
C ILE A 146 -5.72 0.87 4.09
N ARG A 147 -5.24 -0.38 4.09
CA ARG A 147 -5.36 -1.34 5.20
C ARG A 147 -4.21 -2.35 5.14
N PRO A 148 -3.92 -3.07 6.23
CA PRO A 148 -2.92 -4.13 6.21
C PRO A 148 -3.13 -5.10 5.04
N GLY A 149 -2.04 -5.43 4.37
CA GLY A 149 -2.05 -6.31 3.21
C GLY A 149 -2.25 -5.61 1.86
N VAL A 150 -2.67 -4.34 1.81
CA VAL A 150 -2.78 -3.59 0.54
C VAL A 150 -1.40 -3.26 0.01
N HIS A 151 -1.18 -3.48 -1.28
CA HIS A 151 0.02 -3.05 -1.99
C HIS A 151 -0.21 -1.65 -2.56
N VAL A 152 0.78 -0.78 -2.43
CA VAL A 152 0.79 0.60 -2.93
C VAL A 152 2.04 0.84 -3.76
N GLN A 153 1.95 1.73 -4.73
CA GLN A 153 3.08 2.19 -5.52
C GLN A 153 3.78 3.39 -4.87
N ALA A 154 5.08 3.55 -5.12
CA ALA A 154 5.79 4.77 -4.77
C ALA A 154 5.07 6.00 -5.36
N GLY A 155 4.81 7.02 -4.53
CA GLY A 155 4.06 8.21 -4.89
C GLY A 155 2.53 8.07 -4.79
N GLU A 156 2.00 6.89 -4.47
CA GLU A 156 0.56 6.69 -4.25
C GLU A 156 0.11 7.36 -2.95
N LEU A 157 -1.07 7.99 -2.97
CA LEU A 157 -1.68 8.64 -1.81
C LEU A 157 -2.01 7.61 -0.72
N ILE A 158 -1.48 7.82 0.48
CA ILE A 158 -1.72 6.93 1.64
C ILE A 158 -2.36 7.64 2.83
N GLY A 159 -2.34 8.97 2.87
CA GLY A 159 -2.98 9.73 3.95
C GLY A 159 -2.74 11.22 3.83
N TRP A 160 -2.88 11.90 4.96
CA TRP A 160 -2.69 13.34 5.08
C TRP A 160 -1.95 13.69 6.37
N VAL A 161 -1.16 14.77 6.35
CA VAL A 161 -0.56 15.41 7.54
C VAL A 161 -1.65 15.95 8.45
#